data_AF-A0A956BBF5-F1
#
_entry.id   AF-A0A956BBF5-F1
#
_cell.length_a   1.000
_cell.length_b   1.000
_cell.length_c   1.000
_cell.angle_alpha   90.00
_cell.angle_beta   90.00
_cell.angle_gamma   90.00
#
_symmetry.space_group_name_H-M   'P 1'
#
loop_
_entity.id
_entity.type
_entity.pdbx_description
1 polymer ?
#
loop_
_entity_poly.entity_id
_entity_poly.type
_entity_poly.pdbx_seq_one_letter_code
_entity_poly.pdbx_strand_id
1 'polypeptide(L)'
;MQRHWMFFLAALVVGGCDDGEGGAAGRVGDGAAGDAAVRVLDARVVDATPDVAFVMDCDDGDLRPCGTDLGECRPGRQVCAQGLWGPCADAVQPTAERCNGLDEDCDGRADEGYAIGGRCKFTTDRGLEVDGVFACDSMGDAECRALPDCNADADGDGVNVCQDCDDEDRENHPGNAERCDGRDNDCDGMIDEPFALGHICYAGEGVCRRGGSTLCDALGGDTGCDAVPGAPDPLGERCGDGEDNDCDGQTDEGLTNVCGTCGALPARGCDVCG
;
A
#
# COMPACT_ATOMS: atom_id res chain seq x y z
N MET A 1 33.51 15.98 -8.53
CA MET A 1 34.44 16.03 -9.69
C MET A 1 35.37 14.84 -9.61
N GLN A 2 35.34 14.00 -10.63
CA GLN A 2 35.87 12.64 -10.67
C GLN A 2 37.41 12.59 -10.67
N ARG A 3 37.99 11.55 -10.06
CA ARG A 3 39.39 11.16 -10.28
C ARG A 3 39.45 9.69 -10.72
N HIS A 4 39.86 9.54 -11.97
CA HIS A 4 40.85 8.60 -12.51
C HIS A 4 40.74 7.08 -12.27
N TRP A 5 40.75 6.41 -13.41
CA TRP A 5 40.96 5.00 -13.69
C TRP A 5 42.31 4.46 -13.20
N MET A 6 42.36 3.18 -12.77
CA MET A 6 43.38 2.23 -13.24
C MET A 6 43.10 0.77 -12.83
N PHE A 7 42.93 -0.06 -13.86
CA PHE A 7 43.26 -1.48 -14.07
C PHE A 7 43.79 -2.34 -12.90
N PHE A 8 43.26 -3.57 -12.81
CA PHE A 8 44.08 -4.77 -12.55
C PHE A 8 43.59 -5.99 -13.34
N LEU A 9 44.57 -6.72 -13.89
CA LEU A 9 44.46 -7.88 -14.77
C LEU A 9 44.25 -9.20 -13.99
N ALA A 10 43.43 -10.08 -14.59
CA ALA A 10 43.57 -11.53 -14.79
C ALA A 10 44.02 -12.49 -13.64
N ALA A 11 43.19 -13.50 -13.38
CA ALA A 11 43.61 -14.90 -13.24
C ALA A 11 42.40 -15.84 -13.40
N LEU A 12 42.32 -16.56 -14.53
CA LEU A 12 41.39 -17.68 -14.73
C LEU A 12 42.21 -18.98 -14.69
N VAL A 13 41.94 -19.84 -13.72
CA VAL A 13 42.54 -21.17 -13.58
C VAL A 13 41.59 -22.22 -14.16
N VAL A 14 42.17 -23.13 -14.94
CA VAL A 14 41.53 -24.28 -15.62
C VAL A 14 41.81 -25.57 -14.85
N GLY A 15 40.83 -26.49 -14.87
CA GLY A 15 40.92 -27.93 -14.60
C GLY A 15 39.49 -28.49 -14.45
N GLY A 16 38.91 -29.27 -15.37
CA GLY A 16 39.30 -30.61 -15.86
C GLY A 16 38.67 -31.67 -14.95
N CYS A 17 38.06 -32.80 -15.33
CA CYS A 17 37.81 -33.58 -16.55
C CYS A 17 36.61 -34.51 -16.27
N ASP A 18 35.93 -35.09 -17.28
CA ASP A 18 35.87 -36.56 -17.46
C ASP A 18 35.14 -36.96 -18.75
N ASP A 19 35.51 -38.13 -19.24
CA ASP A 19 35.44 -38.65 -20.60
C ASP A 19 34.20 -39.52 -20.87
N GLY A 20 33.93 -39.80 -22.16
CA GLY A 20 32.93 -40.81 -22.53
C GLY A 20 32.70 -40.97 -24.02
N GLU A 21 33.63 -41.65 -24.69
CA GLU A 21 33.64 -42.02 -26.11
C GLU A 21 32.50 -42.97 -26.54
N GLY A 22 32.20 -42.98 -27.85
CA GLY A 22 31.44 -44.06 -28.49
C GLY A 22 31.09 -43.79 -29.96
N GLY A 23 32.06 -44.01 -30.86
CA GLY A 23 31.94 -43.74 -32.30
C GLY A 23 31.21 -44.80 -33.13
N ALA A 24 30.96 -44.46 -34.40
CA ALA A 24 30.93 -45.40 -35.53
C ALA A 24 31.20 -44.66 -36.84
N ALA A 25 32.15 -45.19 -37.62
CA ALA A 25 32.59 -44.69 -38.90
C ALA A 25 31.68 -45.14 -40.06
N GLY A 26 31.59 -44.32 -41.11
CA GLY A 26 31.08 -44.71 -42.43
C GLY A 26 31.55 -43.72 -43.50
N ARG A 27 32.45 -44.16 -44.38
CA ARG A 27 32.95 -43.40 -45.53
C ARG A 27 32.13 -43.70 -46.80
N VAL A 28 32.31 -42.77 -47.75
CA VAL A 28 32.27 -42.86 -49.22
C VAL A 28 30.99 -42.36 -49.90
N GLY A 29 31.15 -41.37 -50.80
CA GLY A 29 30.20 -41.08 -51.88
C GLY A 29 30.32 -39.67 -52.46
N ASP A 30 31.25 -39.45 -53.38
CA ASP A 30 31.20 -38.36 -54.35
C ASP A 30 29.88 -38.42 -55.16
N GLY A 31 29.22 -37.28 -55.40
CA GLY A 31 28.08 -37.25 -56.31
C GLY A 31 27.24 -35.97 -56.35
N ALA A 32 27.62 -35.07 -57.24
CA ALA A 32 26.78 -34.24 -58.11
C ALA A 32 25.58 -33.41 -57.54
N ALA A 33 25.72 -32.10 -57.75
CA ALA A 33 24.71 -31.11 -58.15
C ALA A 33 23.23 -31.54 -58.29
N GLY A 34 22.35 -30.77 -57.65
CA GLY A 34 20.91 -30.76 -57.89
C GLY A 34 20.24 -29.56 -57.23
N ASP A 35 19.98 -28.53 -58.04
CA ASP A 35 19.35 -27.26 -57.69
C ASP A 35 17.88 -27.38 -57.22
N ALA A 36 17.53 -26.44 -56.33
CA ALA A 36 16.27 -25.70 -56.18
C ALA A 36 14.90 -26.41 -56.06
N ALA A 37 14.17 -26.07 -54.99
CA ALA A 37 13.00 -25.19 -55.09
C ALA A 37 12.45 -24.79 -53.70
N VAL A 38 12.89 -23.64 -53.18
CA VAL A 38 12.10 -22.88 -52.19
C VAL A 38 11.13 -22.01 -53.00
N ARG A 39 9.83 -22.19 -52.80
CA ARG A 39 8.80 -21.38 -53.45
C ARG A 39 8.67 -20.04 -52.74
N VAL A 40 9.02 -18.97 -53.44
CA VAL A 40 8.68 -17.60 -53.05
C VAL A 40 7.42 -17.21 -53.83
N LEU A 41 6.30 -17.10 -53.12
CA LEU A 41 5.07 -16.51 -53.65
C LEU A 41 5.21 -14.99 -53.47
N ASP A 42 5.34 -14.28 -54.59
CA ASP A 42 5.32 -12.82 -54.72
C ASP A 42 6.51 -12.01 -54.16
N ALA A 43 7.75 -12.36 -54.54
CA ALA A 43 8.85 -11.40 -54.57
C ALA A 43 9.10 -10.96 -56.02
N ARG A 44 8.76 -9.71 -56.37
CA ARG A 44 9.20 -9.09 -57.62
C ARG A 44 10.66 -8.67 -57.47
N VAL A 45 11.54 -9.56 -57.93
CA VAL A 45 12.99 -9.35 -57.99
C VAL A 45 13.30 -8.40 -59.16
N VAL A 46 13.88 -7.23 -58.87
CA VAL A 46 14.59 -6.42 -59.87
C VAL A 46 16.08 -6.50 -59.54
N ASP A 47 16.77 -7.29 -60.36
CA ASP A 47 18.22 -7.51 -60.42
C ASP A 47 18.90 -8.30 -59.28
N ALA A 48 19.66 -9.32 -59.66
CA ALA A 48 20.34 -10.26 -58.80
C ALA A 48 21.85 -10.00 -58.85
N THR A 49 22.36 -9.20 -57.92
CA THR A 49 23.79 -9.22 -57.52
C THR A 49 23.91 -9.44 -56.01
N PRO A 50 24.96 -10.11 -55.52
CA PRO A 50 24.96 -10.69 -54.17
C PRO A 50 25.46 -9.77 -53.04
N ASP A 51 25.66 -8.46 -53.23
CA ASP A 51 26.38 -7.66 -52.21
C ASP A 51 25.64 -6.47 -51.58
N VAL A 52 24.46 -6.05 -52.06
CA VAL A 52 23.53 -5.18 -51.30
C VAL A 52 22.13 -5.29 -51.88
N ALA A 53 21.28 -6.14 -51.30
CA ALA A 53 19.84 -6.04 -51.52
C ALA A 53 19.37 -4.74 -50.84
N PHE A 54 19.39 -3.62 -51.56
CA PHE A 54 18.60 -2.45 -51.17
C PHE A 54 17.15 -2.88 -51.34
N VAL A 55 16.50 -3.27 -50.25
CA VAL A 55 15.07 -3.53 -50.26
C VAL A 55 14.42 -2.18 -50.55
N MET A 56 14.08 -1.95 -51.82
CA MET A 56 13.18 -0.87 -52.20
C MET A 56 11.81 -1.27 -51.67
N ASP A 57 11.39 -0.63 -50.57
CA ASP A 57 10.12 -0.94 -49.91
C ASP A 57 8.90 -0.49 -50.74
N CYS A 58 9.11 0.29 -51.81
CA CYS A 58 8.06 0.82 -52.69
C CYS A 58 8.62 1.35 -54.03
N ASP A 59 7.74 1.48 -55.04
CA ASP A 59 8.05 2.10 -56.32
C ASP A 59 7.73 3.62 -56.30
N ASP A 60 8.51 4.42 -57.05
CA ASP A 60 8.36 5.89 -57.10
C ASP A 60 6.94 6.30 -57.55
N GLY A 61 6.26 7.09 -56.71
CA GLY A 61 4.87 7.51 -56.93
C GLY A 61 3.81 6.59 -56.31
N ASP A 62 4.19 5.46 -55.70
CA ASP A 62 3.26 4.65 -54.93
C ASP A 62 2.65 5.44 -53.77
N LEU A 63 1.41 5.10 -53.44
CA LEU A 63 0.64 5.70 -52.34
C LEU A 63 0.30 4.62 -51.31
N ARG A 64 0.46 4.97 -50.03
CA ARG A 64 -0.04 4.16 -48.91
C ARG A 64 -0.73 5.02 -47.85
N PRO A 65 -1.70 4.47 -47.12
CA PRO A 65 -2.25 5.13 -45.95
C PRO A 65 -1.21 5.20 -44.82
N CYS A 66 -1.34 6.22 -43.99
CA CYS A 66 -0.51 6.45 -42.80
C CYS A 66 -1.35 7.18 -41.73
N GLY A 67 -0.91 7.13 -40.47
CA GLY A 67 -1.66 7.68 -39.33
C GLY A 67 -2.77 6.74 -38.84
N THR A 68 -3.53 7.20 -37.85
CA THR A 68 -4.67 6.49 -37.25
C THR A 68 -5.98 7.23 -37.56
N ASP A 69 -7.10 6.54 -37.39
CA ASP A 69 -8.47 7.09 -37.51
C ASP A 69 -9.20 6.93 -36.17
N LEU A 70 -8.45 7.14 -35.09
CA LEU A 70 -8.90 6.99 -33.71
C LEU A 70 -8.87 8.37 -33.04
N GLY A 71 -9.90 8.68 -32.26
CA GLY A 71 -10.03 10.00 -31.63
C GLY A 71 -10.12 11.13 -32.66
N GLU A 72 -9.33 12.17 -32.43
CA GLU A 72 -9.22 13.35 -33.29
C GLU A 72 -8.19 13.18 -34.42
N CYS A 73 -7.46 12.06 -34.44
CA CYS A 73 -6.57 11.75 -35.55
C CYS A 73 -7.33 11.48 -36.84
N ARG A 74 -6.73 11.93 -37.94
CA ARG A 74 -7.21 11.64 -39.29
C ARG A 74 -6.09 11.00 -40.09
N PRO A 75 -6.35 9.89 -40.80
CA PRO A 75 -5.33 9.25 -41.62
C PRO A 75 -4.98 10.12 -42.82
N GLY A 76 -3.73 9.98 -43.26
CA GLY A 76 -3.16 10.68 -44.41
C GLY A 76 -2.63 9.71 -45.46
N ARG A 77 -1.83 10.24 -46.38
CA ARG A 77 -1.12 9.47 -47.40
C ARG A 77 0.36 9.76 -47.42
N GLN A 78 1.18 8.72 -47.58
CA GLN A 78 2.59 8.85 -47.92
C GLN A 78 2.78 8.61 -49.41
N VAL A 79 3.71 9.35 -50.00
CA VAL A 79 4.17 9.15 -51.37
C VAL A 79 5.56 8.52 -51.31
N CYS A 80 5.77 7.44 -52.05
CA CYS A 80 7.10 6.85 -52.20
C CYS A 80 7.95 7.70 -53.14
N ALA A 81 9.15 8.05 -52.69
CA ALA A 81 10.14 8.70 -53.52
C ALA A 81 11.50 7.98 -53.37
N GLN A 82 12.09 7.56 -54.48
CA GLN A 82 13.41 6.88 -54.49
C GLN A 82 13.47 5.66 -53.56
N GLY A 83 12.38 4.90 -53.47
CA GLY A 83 12.28 3.69 -52.63
C GLY A 83 12.07 3.93 -51.14
N LEU A 84 11.85 5.18 -50.72
CA LEU A 84 11.58 5.55 -49.34
C LEU A 84 10.22 6.26 -49.23
N TRP A 85 9.45 5.91 -48.19
CA TRP A 85 8.20 6.58 -47.88
C TRP A 85 8.45 7.98 -47.30
N GLY A 86 7.85 9.00 -47.92
CA GLY A 86 7.90 10.38 -47.43
C GLY A 86 7.07 10.63 -46.15
N PRO A 87 6.97 11.88 -45.67
CA PRO A 87 6.14 12.21 -44.52
C PRO A 87 4.65 11.94 -44.81
N CYS A 88 3.90 11.67 -43.75
CA CYS A 88 2.45 11.46 -43.83
C CYS A 88 1.75 12.80 -44.13
N ALA A 89 1.31 12.99 -45.37
CA ALA A 89 0.62 14.20 -45.80
C ALA A 89 -0.88 14.11 -45.49
N ASP A 90 -1.49 15.26 -45.18
CA ASP A 90 -2.92 15.44 -44.87
C ASP A 90 -3.45 14.75 -43.60
N ALA A 91 -2.58 14.05 -42.86
CA ALA A 91 -2.90 13.47 -41.56
C ALA A 91 -2.94 14.52 -40.44
N VAL A 92 -3.86 14.32 -39.49
CA VAL A 92 -3.77 14.93 -38.17
C VAL A 92 -2.98 13.96 -37.31
N GLN A 93 -1.84 14.42 -36.80
CA GLN A 93 -0.92 13.60 -36.01
C GLN A 93 -1.35 13.61 -34.53
N PRO A 94 -1.04 12.54 -33.78
CA PRO A 94 -1.14 12.52 -32.32
C PRO A 94 -0.47 13.73 -31.67
N THR A 95 -1.18 14.36 -30.74
CA THR A 95 -0.67 15.41 -29.86
C THR A 95 -0.90 15.03 -28.41
N ALA A 96 -0.24 15.70 -27.47
CA ALA A 96 -0.49 15.44 -26.05
C ALA A 96 -1.93 15.78 -25.67
N GLU A 97 -2.54 14.92 -24.87
CA GLU A 97 -3.87 15.11 -24.31
C GLU A 97 -4.04 16.45 -23.61
N ARG A 98 -5.19 17.07 -23.85
CA ARG A 98 -5.71 18.16 -23.04
C ARG A 98 -7.02 17.71 -22.43
N CYS A 99 -7.24 18.00 -21.16
CA CYS A 99 -8.45 17.62 -20.44
C CYS A 99 -9.71 18.28 -21.05
N ASN A 100 -10.32 17.65 -22.05
CA ASN A 100 -11.45 18.19 -22.80
C ASN A 100 -12.42 17.12 -23.32
N GLY A 101 -12.15 15.85 -23.01
CA GLY A 101 -12.99 14.70 -23.36
C GLY A 101 -12.77 14.19 -24.79
N LEU A 102 -11.71 14.64 -25.47
CA LEU A 102 -11.29 14.14 -26.77
C LEU A 102 -10.02 13.31 -26.63
N ASP A 103 -9.78 12.45 -27.61
CA ASP A 103 -8.60 11.56 -27.70
C ASP A 103 -7.67 12.15 -28.76
N GLU A 104 -6.61 12.83 -28.31
CA GLU A 104 -5.74 13.68 -29.12
C GLU A 104 -4.40 13.01 -29.42
N ASP A 105 -4.00 12.06 -28.59
CA ASP A 105 -2.84 11.20 -28.79
C ASP A 105 -3.21 9.90 -29.54
N CYS A 106 -4.50 9.65 -29.70
CA CYS A 106 -5.10 8.63 -30.54
C CYS A 106 -4.75 7.21 -30.08
N ASP A 107 -4.68 7.01 -28.75
CA ASP A 107 -4.50 5.70 -28.12
C ASP A 107 -5.83 4.96 -27.83
N GLY A 108 -6.96 5.65 -28.03
CA GLY A 108 -8.30 5.12 -27.80
C GLY A 108 -8.91 5.48 -26.45
N ARG A 109 -8.26 6.37 -25.71
CA ARG A 109 -8.74 6.94 -24.45
C ARG A 109 -8.70 8.46 -24.59
N ALA A 110 -9.58 9.12 -23.86
CA ALA A 110 -9.60 10.57 -23.79
C ALA A 110 -9.12 10.98 -22.41
N ASP A 111 -8.31 12.03 -22.35
CA ASP A 111 -7.81 12.65 -21.13
C ASP A 111 -7.06 11.68 -20.19
N GLU A 112 -6.37 10.67 -20.73
CA GLU A 112 -5.53 9.81 -19.91
C GLU A 112 -4.33 10.57 -19.32
N GLY A 113 -3.97 10.22 -18.07
CA GLY A 113 -2.95 10.95 -17.30
C GLY A 113 -3.48 12.05 -16.38
N TYR A 114 -4.75 12.42 -16.50
CA TYR A 114 -5.41 13.43 -15.66
C TYR A 114 -6.18 12.88 -14.44
N ALA A 115 -6.19 11.55 -14.27
CA ALA A 115 -6.86 10.83 -13.18
C ALA A 115 -8.35 11.18 -12.99
N ILE A 116 -9.03 11.53 -14.08
CA ILE A 116 -10.44 11.95 -14.08
C ILE A 116 -11.32 10.89 -13.41
N GLY A 117 -12.19 11.33 -12.49
CA GLY A 117 -13.00 10.43 -11.66
C GLY A 117 -12.29 9.87 -10.43
N GLY A 118 -10.97 10.07 -10.30
CA GLY A 118 -10.20 9.72 -9.12
C GLY A 118 -10.48 10.66 -7.93
N ARG A 119 -10.38 10.12 -6.71
CA ARG A 119 -10.53 10.91 -5.48
C ARG A 119 -9.32 11.84 -5.26
N CYS A 120 -9.59 13.04 -4.77
CA CYS A 120 -8.60 14.04 -4.41
C CYS A 120 -9.04 14.78 -3.15
N LYS A 121 -8.09 15.38 -2.45
CA LYS A 121 -8.36 16.30 -1.32
C LYS A 121 -7.85 17.68 -1.67
N PHE A 122 -8.60 18.71 -1.28
CA PHE A 122 -8.15 20.09 -1.42
C PHE A 122 -8.59 20.93 -0.23
N THR A 123 -7.81 21.98 0.04
CA THR A 123 -8.13 22.94 1.09
C THR A 123 -8.88 24.12 0.46
N THR A 124 -10.07 24.42 0.97
CA THR A 124 -10.81 25.61 0.53
C THR A 124 -10.08 26.90 0.95
N ASP A 125 -10.44 28.03 0.36
CA ASP A 125 -9.95 29.36 0.78
C ASP A 125 -10.24 29.70 2.27
N ARG A 126 -11.09 28.89 2.93
CA ARG A 126 -11.40 28.99 4.36
C ARG A 126 -10.62 28.00 5.23
N GLY A 127 -9.67 27.24 4.67
CA GLY A 127 -8.83 26.31 5.41
C GLY A 127 -9.48 24.95 5.72
N LEU A 128 -10.66 24.67 5.18
CA LEU A 128 -11.32 23.37 5.34
C LEU A 128 -10.76 22.36 4.33
N GLU A 129 -10.31 21.21 4.81
CA GLU A 129 -9.97 20.05 3.97
C GLU A 129 -11.27 19.38 3.52
N VAL A 130 -11.44 19.22 2.21
CA VAL A 130 -12.65 18.66 1.61
C VAL A 130 -12.25 17.60 0.59
N ASP A 131 -12.97 16.49 0.59
CA ASP A 131 -12.86 15.46 -0.44
C ASP A 131 -13.52 15.90 -1.76
N GLY A 132 -12.90 15.50 -2.86
CA GLY A 132 -13.29 15.88 -4.20
C GLY A 132 -12.94 14.82 -5.23
N VAL A 133 -13.22 15.14 -6.49
CA VAL A 133 -12.90 14.31 -7.65
C VAL A 133 -12.21 15.15 -8.71
N PHE A 134 -11.20 14.57 -9.36
CA PHE A 134 -10.55 15.20 -10.51
C PHE A 134 -11.52 15.33 -11.69
N ALA A 135 -11.65 16.54 -12.19
CA ALA A 135 -12.48 16.88 -13.34
C ALA A 135 -11.77 17.91 -14.22
N CYS A 136 -12.09 17.91 -15.52
CA CYS A 136 -11.53 18.88 -16.44
C CYS A 136 -12.06 20.29 -16.19
N ASP A 137 -11.17 21.25 -16.18
CA ASP A 137 -11.48 22.67 -16.16
C ASP A 137 -11.78 23.23 -17.56
N SER A 138 -12.09 24.52 -17.64
CA SER A 138 -12.36 25.18 -18.94
C SER A 138 -11.09 25.55 -19.71
N MET A 139 -9.92 25.39 -19.12
CA MET A 139 -8.60 25.71 -19.71
C MET A 139 -7.95 24.46 -20.35
N GLY A 140 -8.42 23.28 -19.99
CA GLY A 140 -7.91 21.99 -20.47
C GLY A 140 -6.98 21.30 -19.46
N ASP A 141 -7.04 21.71 -18.19
CA ASP A 141 -6.28 21.14 -17.08
C ASP A 141 -7.21 20.34 -16.16
N ALA A 142 -6.66 19.36 -15.44
CA ALA A 142 -7.40 18.66 -14.41
C ALA A 142 -7.37 19.44 -13.09
N GLU A 143 -8.55 19.72 -12.54
CA GLU A 143 -8.70 20.33 -11.24
C GLU A 143 -9.48 19.42 -10.28
N CYS A 144 -9.18 19.52 -8.99
CA CYS A 144 -9.95 18.85 -7.96
C CYS A 144 -11.23 19.66 -7.68
N ARG A 145 -12.40 19.09 -7.96
CA ARG A 145 -13.70 19.71 -7.65
C ARG A 145 -14.35 18.98 -6.49
N ALA A 146 -15.03 19.72 -5.61
CA ALA A 146 -15.88 19.13 -4.58
C ALA A 146 -16.90 18.17 -5.20
N LEU A 147 -17.14 17.03 -4.54
CA LEU A 147 -18.18 16.09 -4.93
C LEU A 147 -19.55 16.79 -4.96
N PRO A 148 -20.41 16.58 -5.98
CA PRO A 148 -21.72 17.23 -6.06
C PRO A 148 -22.70 16.79 -4.96
N ASP A 149 -22.50 15.62 -4.35
CA ASP A 149 -23.36 15.09 -3.28
C ASP A 149 -22.84 15.33 -1.85
N CYS A 150 -21.78 16.12 -1.73
CA CYS A 150 -21.16 16.64 -0.51
C CYS A 150 -22.10 17.37 0.48
N ASN A 151 -23.32 17.70 0.07
CA ASN A 151 -24.32 18.37 0.91
C ASN A 151 -25.40 17.41 1.44
N ALA A 152 -25.37 16.14 1.02
CA ALA A 152 -26.23 15.13 1.59
C ALA A 152 -25.71 14.75 2.98
N ASP A 153 -26.65 14.48 3.87
CA ASP A 153 -26.46 13.84 5.18
C ASP A 153 -26.96 12.41 4.98
N ALA A 154 -26.02 11.46 4.89
CA ALA A 154 -26.30 10.11 4.40
C ALA A 154 -26.91 9.21 5.48
N ASP A 155 -26.51 9.38 6.73
CA ASP A 155 -26.92 8.57 7.88
C ASP A 155 -27.85 9.31 8.87
N GLY A 156 -28.03 10.62 8.70
CA GLY A 156 -28.99 11.46 9.41
C GLY A 156 -28.47 12.09 10.70
N ASP A 157 -27.16 12.23 10.86
CA ASP A 157 -26.51 12.79 12.05
C ASP A 157 -26.44 14.33 12.04
N GLY A 158 -26.71 14.95 10.90
CA GLY A 158 -26.67 16.40 10.67
C GLY A 158 -25.32 16.92 10.17
N VAL A 159 -24.35 16.05 9.93
CA VAL A 159 -23.12 16.30 9.20
C VAL A 159 -23.33 15.85 7.75
N ASN A 160 -22.60 16.48 6.83
CA ASN A 160 -22.68 16.09 5.42
C ASN A 160 -21.54 15.14 5.08
N VAL A 161 -21.71 14.37 4.01
CA VAL A 161 -20.75 13.34 3.56
C VAL A 161 -19.32 13.85 3.25
N CYS A 162 -19.11 15.17 3.23
CA CYS A 162 -17.78 15.76 3.04
C CYS A 162 -17.04 16.04 4.35
N GLN A 163 -17.76 16.04 5.48
CA GLN A 163 -17.23 16.34 6.80
C GLN A 163 -17.37 15.15 7.75
N ASP A 164 -18.26 14.22 7.43
CA ASP A 164 -18.48 12.96 8.11
C ASP A 164 -17.33 11.97 7.79
N CYS A 165 -16.84 11.25 8.80
CA CYS A 165 -15.80 10.24 8.61
C CYS A 165 -16.36 8.83 8.34
N ASP A 166 -17.66 8.58 8.56
CA ASP A 166 -18.36 7.34 8.23
C ASP A 166 -19.83 7.61 7.87
N ASP A 167 -20.09 7.98 6.61
CA ASP A 167 -21.41 8.28 6.01
C ASP A 167 -22.51 7.20 6.17
N GLU A 168 -22.19 6.03 6.74
CA GLU A 168 -23.12 4.93 6.99
C GLU A 168 -23.45 4.78 8.50
N ASP A 169 -22.82 5.54 9.39
CA ASP A 169 -22.90 5.39 10.85
C ASP A 169 -23.00 6.73 11.59
N ARG A 170 -24.24 7.09 11.93
CA ARG A 170 -24.60 8.34 12.64
C ARG A 170 -23.97 8.56 14.02
N GLU A 171 -23.16 7.63 14.50
CA GLU A 171 -22.39 7.78 15.74
C GLU A 171 -20.90 8.08 15.45
N ASN A 172 -20.49 8.24 14.19
CA ASN A 172 -19.11 8.49 13.78
C ASN A 172 -19.01 9.80 12.99
N HIS A 173 -19.05 10.93 13.69
CA HIS A 173 -19.11 12.23 13.06
C HIS A 173 -18.36 13.31 13.85
N PRO A 174 -17.91 14.41 13.21
CA PRO A 174 -17.20 15.50 13.86
C PRO A 174 -17.79 15.96 15.20
N GLY A 175 -17.01 15.81 16.27
CA GLY A 175 -17.37 16.27 17.61
C GLY A 175 -18.43 15.44 18.32
N ASN A 176 -18.69 14.20 17.89
CA ASN A 176 -19.46 13.24 18.69
C ASN A 176 -18.73 12.86 20.00
N ALA A 177 -19.38 12.07 20.85
CA ALA A 177 -18.73 11.46 22.00
C ALA A 177 -18.08 10.13 21.60
N GLU A 178 -16.78 10.02 21.84
CA GLU A 178 -16.02 8.80 21.72
C GLU A 178 -16.57 7.65 22.57
N ARG A 179 -16.57 6.45 21.98
CA ARG A 179 -16.89 5.18 22.62
C ARG A 179 -15.70 4.27 22.42
N CYS A 180 -15.37 3.49 23.45
CA CYS A 180 -14.31 2.49 23.36
C CYS A 180 -14.76 1.29 22.50
N ASP A 181 -14.80 1.44 21.19
CA ASP A 181 -15.21 0.43 20.21
C ASP A 181 -14.25 0.28 19.02
N GLY A 182 -13.10 0.94 19.09
CA GLY A 182 -12.03 0.88 18.09
C GLY A 182 -12.29 1.73 16.86
N ARG A 183 -13.23 2.68 16.95
CA ARG A 183 -13.56 3.66 15.91
C ARG A 183 -13.24 5.06 16.42
N ASP A 184 -13.06 5.96 15.47
CA ASP A 184 -12.96 7.40 15.70
C ASP A 184 -14.39 7.94 15.55
N ASN A 185 -15.12 8.06 16.67
CA ASN A 185 -16.51 8.48 16.68
C ASN A 185 -16.64 10.00 16.49
N ASP A 186 -15.62 10.78 16.83
CA ASP A 186 -15.63 12.24 16.79
C ASP A 186 -14.84 12.86 15.62
N CYS A 187 -14.24 12.00 14.79
CA CYS A 187 -13.49 12.28 13.58
C CYS A 187 -12.30 13.23 13.79
N ASP A 188 -11.66 13.24 14.96
CA ASP A 188 -10.47 14.06 15.24
C ASP A 188 -9.14 13.43 14.80
N GLY A 189 -9.19 12.17 14.35
CA GLY A 189 -8.05 11.38 13.87
C GLY A 189 -7.35 10.57 14.95
N MET A 190 -7.83 10.61 16.20
CA MET A 190 -7.48 9.68 17.26
C MET A 190 -8.60 8.61 17.38
N ILE A 191 -8.33 7.53 18.11
CA ILE A 191 -9.27 6.40 18.23
C ILE A 191 -9.43 6.12 19.70
N ASP A 192 -10.68 6.07 20.17
CA ASP A 192 -11.06 5.78 21.55
C ASP A 192 -10.39 6.73 22.57
N GLU A 193 -10.33 8.03 22.31
CA GLU A 193 -9.96 9.03 23.34
C GLU A 193 -11.17 9.38 24.21
N PRO A 194 -11.00 9.77 25.48
CA PRO A 194 -9.77 9.85 26.26
C PRO A 194 -9.46 8.53 26.99
N PHE A 195 -9.84 7.36 26.47
CA PHE A 195 -9.87 6.08 27.20
C PHE A 195 -8.49 5.49 27.59
N ALA A 196 -7.40 6.26 27.48
CA ALA A 196 -6.07 5.93 27.99
C ALA A 196 -5.64 4.48 27.67
N LEU A 197 -5.97 4.01 26.46
CA LEU A 197 -5.68 2.64 26.05
C LEU A 197 -4.18 2.36 26.07
N GLY A 198 -3.80 1.17 26.52
CA GLY A 198 -2.42 0.76 26.67
C GLY A 198 -1.68 1.38 27.86
N HIS A 199 -2.31 2.26 28.65
CA HIS A 199 -1.71 2.75 29.89
C HIS A 199 -1.67 1.66 30.96
N ILE A 200 -0.65 1.73 31.82
CA ILE A 200 -0.50 0.77 32.93
C ILE A 200 -1.66 0.89 33.92
N CYS A 201 -2.25 -0.24 34.25
CA CYS A 201 -3.23 -0.39 35.30
C CYS A 201 -2.76 -1.45 36.30
N TYR A 202 -3.41 -1.54 37.46
CA TYR A 202 -3.05 -2.51 38.49
C TYR A 202 -4.29 -3.25 38.97
N ALA A 203 -4.14 -4.54 39.25
CA ALA A 203 -5.14 -5.35 39.92
C ALA A 203 -4.51 -6.16 41.06
N GLY A 204 -5.27 -6.37 42.14
CA GLY A 204 -4.82 -7.03 43.36
C GLY A 204 -4.24 -6.07 44.40
N GLU A 205 -4.31 -6.49 45.65
CA GLU A 205 -3.78 -5.76 46.81
C GLU A 205 -2.48 -6.38 47.32
N GLY A 206 -1.77 -5.66 48.17
CA GLY A 206 -0.58 -6.18 48.83
C GLY A 206 0.50 -6.70 47.87
N VAL A 207 1.07 -7.85 48.22
CA VAL A 207 2.05 -8.55 47.37
C VAL A 207 1.41 -9.21 46.14
N CYS A 208 0.07 -9.32 46.09
CA CYS A 208 -0.66 -9.81 44.93
C CYS A 208 -0.83 -8.76 43.84
N ARG A 209 -0.51 -7.48 44.09
CA ARG A 209 -0.66 -6.45 43.06
C ARG A 209 0.16 -6.79 41.81
N ARG A 210 -0.51 -6.82 40.66
CA ARG A 210 0.10 -7.05 39.33
C ARG A 210 -0.26 -5.90 38.41
N GLY A 211 0.69 -5.53 37.55
CA GLY A 211 0.46 -4.55 36.50
C GLY A 211 -0.13 -5.22 35.26
N GLY A 212 -0.97 -4.47 34.56
CA GLY A 212 -1.52 -4.82 33.25
C GLY A 212 -1.66 -3.56 32.39
N SER A 213 -2.44 -3.67 31.33
CA SER A 213 -2.77 -2.59 30.41
C SER A 213 -4.26 -2.29 30.40
N THR A 214 -4.59 -1.03 30.20
CA THR A 214 -5.96 -0.55 30.04
C THR A 214 -6.43 -0.88 28.63
N LEU A 215 -7.59 -1.50 28.51
CA LEU A 215 -8.23 -1.86 27.24
C LEU A 215 -9.72 -1.48 27.28
N CYS A 216 -10.37 -1.49 26.12
CA CYS A 216 -11.83 -1.43 26.09
C CYS A 216 -12.44 -2.62 26.82
N ASP A 217 -13.49 -2.37 27.59
CA ASP A 217 -14.26 -3.44 28.20
C ASP A 217 -14.98 -4.28 27.13
N ALA A 218 -15.47 -5.46 27.54
CA ALA A 218 -16.17 -6.35 26.60
C ALA A 218 -17.57 -5.86 26.19
N LEU A 219 -18.08 -4.78 26.79
CA LEU A 219 -19.41 -4.25 26.54
C LEU A 219 -19.40 -3.04 25.58
N GLY A 220 -18.23 -2.43 25.35
CA GLY A 220 -18.04 -1.26 24.51
C GLY A 220 -18.61 -0.01 25.19
N GLY A 221 -17.75 0.83 25.75
CA GLY A 221 -18.15 2.11 26.34
C GLY A 221 -17.41 2.51 27.62
N ASP A 222 -16.68 1.59 28.24
CA ASP A 222 -15.77 1.90 29.35
C ASP A 222 -14.45 1.12 29.20
N THR A 223 -13.51 1.38 30.09
CA THR A 223 -12.18 0.77 30.11
C THR A 223 -12.06 -0.29 31.20
N GLY A 224 -11.40 -1.39 30.87
CA GLY A 224 -11.01 -2.45 31.79
C GLY A 224 -9.49 -2.56 31.92
N CYS A 225 -9.06 -3.25 32.97
CA CYS A 225 -7.66 -3.64 33.17
C CYS A 225 -7.50 -5.13 32.89
N ASP A 226 -6.55 -5.52 32.02
CA ASP A 226 -6.25 -6.94 31.78
C ASP A 226 -5.43 -7.60 32.91
N ALA A 227 -5.00 -6.82 33.91
CA ALA A 227 -4.17 -7.32 34.98
C ALA A 227 -4.90 -8.43 35.74
N VAL A 228 -4.27 -9.59 35.81
CA VAL A 228 -4.73 -10.69 36.66
C VAL A 228 -4.03 -10.56 38.02
N PRO A 229 -4.77 -10.40 39.14
CA PRO A 229 -4.18 -10.37 40.47
C PRO A 229 -3.32 -11.61 40.75
N GLY A 230 -2.23 -11.43 41.50
CA GLY A 230 -1.47 -12.54 42.05
C GLY A 230 -2.33 -13.41 42.96
N ALA A 231 -1.98 -14.70 43.07
CA ALA A 231 -2.63 -15.57 44.03
C ALA A 231 -2.13 -15.28 45.45
N PRO A 232 -3.03 -15.32 46.47
CA PRO A 232 -2.63 -15.21 47.86
C PRO A 232 -1.77 -16.40 48.30
N ASP A 233 -0.97 -16.20 49.35
CA ASP A 233 -0.19 -17.27 49.97
C ASP A 233 -1.15 -18.38 50.46
N PRO A 234 -0.88 -19.67 50.14
CA PRO A 234 -1.72 -20.78 50.59
C PRO A 234 -1.84 -20.92 52.12
N LEU A 235 -0.91 -20.32 52.88
CA LEU A 235 -0.91 -20.36 54.34
C LEU A 235 -1.65 -19.17 54.97
N GLY A 236 -2.20 -18.26 54.17
CA GLY A 236 -2.80 -17.01 54.63
C GLY A 236 -1.75 -15.98 55.03
N GLU A 237 -2.18 -14.93 55.74
CA GLU A 237 -1.30 -13.86 56.22
C GLU A 237 -0.05 -14.37 56.92
N ARG A 238 1.09 -13.69 56.72
CA ARG A 238 2.33 -13.97 57.44
C ARG A 238 2.70 -12.83 58.39
N CYS A 239 1.97 -12.83 59.49
CA CYS A 239 2.21 -12.03 60.67
C CYS A 239 3.69 -11.71 61.02
N GLY A 240 4.00 -10.41 60.99
CA GLY A 240 5.26 -9.80 61.41
C GLY A 240 6.30 -9.64 60.30
N ASP A 241 5.92 -9.81 59.04
CA ASP A 241 6.79 -9.53 57.91
C ASP A 241 6.45 -8.23 57.16
N GLY A 242 5.33 -7.59 57.51
CA GLY A 242 4.94 -6.28 56.99
C GLY A 242 4.38 -6.32 55.57
N GLU A 243 4.05 -7.50 55.07
CA GLU A 243 3.43 -7.72 53.77
C GLU A 243 1.97 -8.20 53.95
N ASP A 244 1.14 -8.01 52.92
CA ASP A 244 -0.24 -8.49 52.83
C ASP A 244 -0.22 -9.73 51.94
N ASN A 245 -0.10 -10.91 52.56
CA ASN A 245 0.17 -12.18 51.89
C ASN A 245 -1.10 -12.88 51.38
N ASP A 246 -2.24 -12.66 52.02
CA ASP A 246 -3.54 -13.20 51.65
C ASP A 246 -4.41 -12.22 50.84
N CYS A 247 -3.90 -11.00 50.66
CA CYS A 247 -4.34 -10.03 49.69
C CYS A 247 -5.77 -9.53 49.94
N ASP A 248 -6.15 -9.44 51.23
CA ASP A 248 -7.43 -8.91 51.67
C ASP A 248 -7.42 -7.38 51.85
N GLY A 249 -6.25 -6.75 51.75
CA GLY A 249 -6.04 -5.31 51.86
C GLY A 249 -5.68 -4.85 53.28
N GLN A 250 -5.48 -5.77 54.22
CA GLN A 250 -4.88 -5.51 55.52
C GLN A 250 -3.45 -6.05 55.55
N THR A 251 -2.66 -5.66 56.56
CA THR A 251 -1.29 -6.12 56.71
C THR A 251 -1.10 -6.70 58.10
N ASP A 252 -0.52 -7.90 58.18
CA ASP A 252 -0.22 -8.62 59.42
C ASP A 252 -1.47 -8.96 60.30
N GLU A 253 -2.61 -9.25 59.70
CA GLU A 253 -3.85 -9.66 60.39
C GLU A 253 -3.99 -11.19 60.60
N GLY A 254 -5.10 -11.61 61.23
CA GLY A 254 -5.52 -13.01 61.30
C GLY A 254 -4.74 -13.95 62.24
N LEU A 255 -3.46 -13.70 62.50
CA LEU A 255 -2.58 -14.54 63.34
C LEU A 255 -2.21 -13.85 64.65
N THR A 256 -3.24 -13.41 65.37
CA THR A 256 -3.04 -12.81 66.69
C THR A 256 -2.85 -13.87 67.77
N ASN A 257 -1.86 -13.67 68.64
CA ASN A 257 -1.77 -14.42 69.89
C ASN A 257 -2.89 -14.01 70.86
N VAL A 258 -2.93 -14.64 72.04
CA VAL A 258 -3.97 -14.33 73.06
C VAL A 258 -3.91 -12.89 73.61
N CYS A 259 -2.89 -12.09 73.25
CA CYS A 259 -2.80 -10.66 73.53
C CYS A 259 -3.31 -9.78 72.39
N GLY A 260 -3.86 -10.36 71.32
CA GLY A 260 -4.29 -9.62 70.15
C GLY A 260 -3.12 -9.07 69.31
N THR A 261 -1.88 -9.48 69.59
CA THR A 261 -0.69 -9.04 68.86
C THR A 261 -0.13 -10.14 67.99
N CYS A 262 0.61 -9.73 66.96
CA CYS A 262 1.27 -10.64 66.06
C CYS A 262 2.44 -11.39 66.73
N GLY A 263 2.57 -12.71 66.50
CA GLY A 263 3.71 -13.53 66.93
C GLY A 263 3.55 -14.21 68.30
N ALA A 264 4.63 -14.76 68.86
CA ALA A 264 4.58 -15.50 70.13
C ALA A 264 4.18 -14.61 71.32
N LEU A 265 3.55 -15.22 72.34
CA LEU A 265 3.17 -14.53 73.58
C LEU A 265 4.38 -13.80 74.21
N PRO A 266 4.26 -12.52 74.58
CA PRO A 266 5.30 -11.85 75.35
C PRO A 266 5.55 -12.57 76.68
N ALA A 267 6.82 -12.66 77.09
CA ALA A 267 7.24 -13.41 78.28
C ALA A 267 6.66 -12.87 79.60
N ARG A 268 6.14 -11.64 79.58
CA ARG A 268 5.29 -11.05 80.62
C ARG A 268 3.95 -10.88 79.92
N GLY A 269 2.88 -11.46 80.49
CA GLY A 269 1.57 -11.51 79.85
C GLY A 269 1.07 -10.16 79.35
N CYS A 270 0.01 -10.17 78.54
CA CYS A 270 -0.53 -8.98 77.87
C CYS A 270 -0.59 -7.82 78.87
N ASP A 271 0.22 -6.78 78.66
CA ASP A 271 0.24 -5.59 79.52
C ASP A 271 -1.08 -4.84 79.29
N VAL A 272 -2.16 -5.34 79.88
CA VAL A 272 -3.40 -4.59 80.08
C VAL A 272 -3.11 -3.59 81.17
N CYS A 273 -2.72 -2.37 80.77
CA CYS A 273 -2.87 -1.20 81.62
C CYS A 273 -4.37 -1.07 81.93
N GLY A 274 -4.75 -1.54 83.12
CA GLY A 274 -6.09 -1.39 83.69
C GLY A 274 -6.39 0.02 84.16
#